data_AF-A0A6A8FM30-F1
#
_entry.id   AF-A0A6A8FM30-F1
#
_cell.length_a   1.000
_cell.length_b   1.000
_cell.length_c   1.000
_cell.angle_alpha   90.00
_cell.angle_beta   90.00
_cell.angle_gamma   90.00
#
_symmetry.space_group_name_H-M   'P 1'
#
loop_
_entity.id
_entity.type
_entity.pdbx_description
1 polymer ?
#
loop_
_entity_poly.entity_id
_entity_poly.type
_entity_poly.pdbx_seq_one_letter_code
_entity_poly.pdbx_strand_id
1 'polypeptide(L)'
;MEPQKYNFNSFYRYIIANSLFTTRQIDIISRRLENRGTIENISSGAYYRQVKQSRTKIVRLLYSIILLKCVGALDHETFFAIEKMASQIEVMFDQKTSDNSRAESVISVIEQLVKRMCKV
;
A
#
# COMPACT_ATOMS: atom_id res chain seq x y z
N MET A 1 -4.84 18.76 -21.73
CA MET A 1 -5.33 17.99 -20.57
C MET A 1 -4.61 18.56 -19.36
N GLU A 2 -5.34 19.18 -18.42
CA GLU A 2 -4.70 19.65 -17.18
C GLU A 2 -4.23 18.45 -16.33
N PRO A 3 -3.05 18.52 -15.71
CA PRO A 3 -2.61 17.49 -14.78
C PRO A 3 -3.59 17.45 -13.61
N GLN A 4 -4.21 16.29 -13.39
CA GLN A 4 -5.05 16.06 -12.21
C GLN A 4 -4.22 16.35 -10.97
N LYS A 5 -4.64 17.35 -10.20
CA LYS A 5 -3.94 17.80 -8.99
C LYS A 5 -3.97 16.69 -7.93
N TYR A 6 -2.88 15.95 -7.76
CA TYR A 6 -2.82 14.90 -6.74
C TYR A 6 -2.50 15.49 -5.36
N ASN A 7 -3.35 15.26 -4.37
CA ASN A 7 -3.07 15.53 -2.95
C ASN A 7 -2.74 14.26 -2.17
N PHE A 8 -2.34 14.38 -0.91
CA PHE A 8 -2.04 13.25 -0.02
C PHE A 8 -3.14 12.17 0.03
N ASN A 9 -4.40 12.58 0.07
CA ASN A 9 -5.55 11.66 0.04
C ASN A 9 -5.62 10.91 -1.31
N SER A 10 -5.32 11.59 -2.43
CA SER A 10 -5.24 10.95 -3.74
C SER A 10 -4.05 9.99 -3.87
N PHE A 11 -2.90 10.29 -3.25
CA PHE A 11 -1.76 9.37 -3.18
C PHE A 11 -2.12 8.09 -2.42
N TYR A 12 -2.68 8.24 -1.23
CA TYR A 12 -3.12 7.10 -0.42
C TYR A 12 -4.14 6.23 -1.17
N ARG A 13 -5.11 6.86 -1.85
CA ARG A 13 -6.09 6.16 -2.69
C ARG A 13 -5.43 5.46 -3.89
N TYR A 14 -4.45 6.09 -4.52
CA TYR A 14 -3.70 5.50 -5.63
C TYR A 14 -2.97 4.23 -5.20
N ILE A 15 -2.27 4.27 -4.05
CA ILE A 15 -1.58 3.09 -3.51
C ILE A 15 -2.57 1.97 -3.20
N ILE A 16 -3.70 2.29 -2.57
CA ILE A 16 -4.74 1.29 -2.27
C ILE A 16 -5.28 0.68 -3.57
N ALA A 17 -5.58 1.50 -4.58
CA ALA A 17 -6.14 1.04 -5.85
C ALA A 17 -5.21 0.08 -6.62
N ASN A 18 -3.90 0.22 -6.46
CA ASN A 18 -2.89 -0.68 -7.05
C ASN A 18 -2.46 -1.83 -6.12
N SER A 19 -3.11 -1.99 -4.96
CA SER A 19 -2.79 -3.02 -3.98
C SER A 19 -3.78 -4.19 -4.02
N LEU A 20 -3.48 -5.25 -3.27
CA LEU A 20 -4.39 -6.38 -3.07
C LEU A 20 -5.57 -6.07 -2.13
N PHE A 21 -5.62 -4.90 -1.51
CA PHE A 21 -6.56 -4.55 -0.44
C PHE A 21 -7.57 -3.51 -0.88
N THR A 22 -8.80 -3.61 -0.37
CA THR A 22 -9.78 -2.53 -0.53
C THR A 22 -9.55 -1.45 0.51
N THR A 23 -10.04 -0.22 0.28
CA THR A 23 -10.00 0.87 1.28
C THR A 23 -10.56 0.41 2.62
N ARG A 24 -11.68 -0.31 2.61
CA ARG A 24 -12.29 -0.83 3.83
C ARG A 24 -11.41 -1.86 4.55
N GLN A 25 -10.68 -2.69 3.82
CA GLN A 25 -9.75 -3.64 4.41
C GLN A 25 -8.56 -2.94 5.06
N ILE A 26 -8.04 -1.88 4.43
CA ILE A 26 -6.98 -1.04 4.98
C ILE A 26 -7.44 -0.31 6.25
N ASP A 27 -8.65 0.27 6.24
CA ASP A 27 -9.22 0.92 7.44
C ASP A 27 -9.37 -0.07 8.62
N ILE A 28 -9.79 -1.30 8.34
CA ILE A 28 -9.90 -2.37 9.34
C ILE A 28 -8.51 -2.72 9.89
N ILE A 29 -7.49 -2.80 9.03
CA ILE A 29 -6.11 -3.11 9.42
C ILE A 29 -5.57 -2.01 10.32
N SER A 30 -5.60 -0.74 9.90
CA SER A 30 -5.09 0.40 10.68
C SER A 30 -5.78 0.50 12.05
N ARG A 31 -7.11 0.41 12.10
CA ARG A 31 -7.84 0.46 13.38
C ARG A 31 -7.46 -0.68 14.32
N ARG A 32 -7.24 -1.90 13.81
CA ARG A 32 -6.79 -3.02 14.65
C ARG A 32 -5.39 -2.83 15.18
N LEU A 33 -4.48 -2.25 14.39
CA LEU A 33 -3.12 -1.95 14.84
C LEU A 33 -3.11 -0.84 15.91
N GLU A 34 -4.02 0.13 15.78
CA GLU A 34 -4.16 1.25 16.73
C GLU A 34 -5.07 0.92 17.93
N ASN A 35 -5.53 -0.34 18.06
CA ASN A 35 -6.52 -0.77 19.06
C ASN A 35 -7.79 0.10 19.10
N ARG A 36 -8.18 0.67 17.95
CA ARG A 36 -9.42 1.45 17.79
C ARG A 36 -10.62 0.51 17.59
N GLY A 37 -11.80 0.98 18.00
CA GLY A 37 -13.06 0.26 17.84
C GLY A 37 -13.42 -0.07 16.39
N THR A 38 -14.48 -0.86 16.22
CA THR A 38 -14.98 -1.28 14.89
C THR A 38 -15.39 -0.09 14.03
N ILE A 39 -15.39 -0.27 12.70
CA ILE A 39 -15.89 0.76 11.78
C ILE A 39 -17.41 0.90 11.96
N GLU A 40 -17.94 2.11 11.82
CA GLU A 40 -19.39 2.35 11.77
C GLU A 40 -20.03 1.73 10.51
N ASN A 41 -21.34 1.46 10.56
CA ASN A 41 -22.12 0.94 9.43
C ASN A 41 -21.60 -0.40 8.87
N ILE A 42 -21.22 -1.33 9.75
CA ILE A 42 -20.90 -2.72 9.40
C ILE A 42 -21.45 -3.65 10.47
N SER A 43 -22.05 -4.77 10.06
CA SER A 43 -22.47 -5.80 11.03
C SER A 43 -21.24 -6.53 11.58
N SER A 44 -21.34 -7.03 12.81
CA SER A 44 -20.25 -7.79 13.45
C SER A 44 -19.77 -8.95 12.59
N GLY A 45 -20.70 -9.72 12.01
CA GLY A 45 -20.38 -10.83 11.11
C GLY A 45 -19.63 -10.38 9.85
N ALA A 46 -20.03 -9.28 9.22
CA ALA A 46 -19.32 -8.72 8.07
C ALA A 46 -17.93 -8.20 8.45
N TYR A 47 -17.80 -7.57 9.61
CA TYR A 47 -16.52 -7.10 10.14
C TYR A 47 -15.53 -8.26 10.33
N TYR A 48 -15.91 -9.31 11.05
CA TYR A 48 -15.02 -10.46 11.27
C TYR A 48 -14.67 -11.21 9.98
N ARG A 49 -15.58 -11.25 9.00
CA ARG A 49 -15.25 -11.77 7.66
C ARG A 49 -14.18 -10.94 6.97
N GLN A 50 -14.30 -9.60 6.99
CA GLN A 50 -13.28 -8.72 6.41
C GLN A 50 -11.93 -8.86 7.13
N VAL A 51 -11.93 -8.96 8.46
CA VAL A 51 -10.71 -9.23 9.24
C VAL A 51 -10.03 -10.53 8.79
N LYS A 52 -10.80 -11.62 8.68
CA LYS A 52 -10.28 -12.92 8.24
C LYS A 52 -9.73 -12.85 6.82
N GLN A 53 -10.40 -12.15 5.92
CA GLN A 53 -9.96 -11.93 4.54
C GLN A 53 -8.66 -11.13 4.49
N SER A 54 -8.57 -10.00 5.20
CA SER A 54 -7.36 -9.18 5.30
C SER A 54 -6.17 -10.01 5.81
N ARG A 55 -6.35 -10.78 6.90
CA ARG A 55 -5.31 -11.68 7.43
C ARG A 55 -4.86 -12.70 6.40
N THR A 56 -5.80 -13.33 5.68
CA THR A 56 -5.49 -14.33 4.66
C THR A 56 -4.69 -13.71 3.51
N LYS A 57 -5.05 -12.51 3.06
CA LYS A 57 -4.31 -11.78 2.02
C LYS A 57 -2.88 -11.46 2.45
N ILE A 58 -2.69 -10.96 3.68
CA ILE A 58 -1.34 -10.66 4.21
C ILE A 58 -0.48 -11.93 4.22
N VAL A 59 -0.98 -13.03 4.77
CA VAL A 59 -0.24 -14.31 4.81
C VAL A 59 0.14 -14.78 3.41
N ARG A 60 -0.81 -14.74 2.46
CA ARG A 60 -0.54 -15.12 1.06
C ARG A 60 0.47 -14.20 0.38
N LEU A 61 0.42 -12.91 0.64
CA LEU A 61 1.38 -11.93 0.12
C LEU A 61 2.80 -12.25 0.62
N LEU A 62 2.96 -12.54 1.90
CA LEU A 62 4.26 -12.91 2.47
C LEU A 62 4.85 -14.17 1.82
N TYR A 63 4.03 -15.23 1.68
CA TYR A 63 4.47 -16.43 0.95
C TYR A 63 4.77 -16.15 -0.54
N SER A 64 4.03 -15.24 -1.17
CA SER A 64 4.28 -14.86 -2.57
C SER A 64 5.62 -14.13 -2.73
N ILE A 65 5.94 -13.20 -1.83
CA ILE A 65 7.24 -12.50 -1.82
C ILE A 65 8.39 -13.50 -1.65
N ILE A 66 8.26 -14.46 -0.72
CA ILE A 66 9.24 -15.52 -0.51
C ILE A 66 9.42 -16.34 -1.79
N LEU A 67 8.32 -16.80 -2.41
CA LEU A 67 8.35 -17.58 -3.64
C LEU A 67 9.03 -16.82 -4.78
N LEU A 68 8.66 -15.55 -5.00
CA LEU A 68 9.24 -14.71 -6.06
C LEU A 68 10.75 -14.50 -5.85
N LYS A 69 11.21 -14.39 -4.60
CA LYS A 69 12.64 -14.33 -4.28
C LYS A 69 13.35 -15.64 -4.60
N CYS A 70 12.75 -16.79 -4.23
CA CYS A 70 13.33 -18.11 -4.49
C CYS A 70 13.49 -18.42 -5.99
N VAL A 71 12.55 -17.96 -6.83
CA VAL A 71 12.61 -18.18 -8.30
C VAL A 71 13.42 -17.11 -9.03
N GLY A 72 14.04 -16.17 -8.32
CA GLY A 72 14.83 -15.09 -8.92
C GLY A 72 14.02 -13.99 -9.63
N ALA A 73 12.70 -14.01 -9.53
CA ALA A 73 11.82 -12.96 -10.07
C ALA A 73 11.89 -11.66 -9.25
N LEU A 74 12.28 -11.76 -7.97
CA LEU A 74 12.53 -10.63 -7.08
C LEU A 74 13.98 -10.68 -6.56
N ASP A 75 14.87 -9.92 -7.18
CA ASP A 75 16.29 -9.87 -6.77
C ASP A 75 16.52 -8.97 -5.53
N HIS A 76 17.76 -8.98 -5.04
CA HIS A 76 18.13 -8.24 -3.83
C HIS A 76 18.06 -6.72 -4.02
N GLU A 77 18.51 -6.20 -5.16
CA GLU A 77 18.47 -4.76 -5.48
C GLU A 77 17.02 -4.25 -5.55
N THR A 78 16.16 -5.05 -6.17
CA THR A 78 14.72 -4.83 -6.27
C THR A 78 14.10 -4.80 -4.88
N PHE A 79 14.37 -5.80 -4.04
CA PHE A 79 13.83 -5.80 -2.67
C PHE A 79 14.28 -4.57 -1.86
N PHE A 80 15.57 -4.22 -1.95
CA PHE A 80 16.14 -3.04 -1.27
C PHE A 80 15.52 -1.73 -1.77
N ALA A 81 15.25 -1.61 -3.07
CA ALA A 81 14.58 -0.44 -3.63
C ALA A 81 13.14 -0.28 -3.09
N ILE A 82 12.37 -1.38 -2.95
CA ILE A 82 11.05 -1.37 -2.30
C ILE A 82 11.15 -0.87 -0.86
N GLU A 83 12.08 -1.40 -0.08
CA GLU A 83 12.25 -1.04 1.33
C GLU A 83 12.58 0.45 1.49
N LYS A 84 13.58 0.93 0.75
CA LYS A 84 13.97 2.34 0.76
C LYS A 84 12.82 3.27 0.38
N MET A 85 12.00 2.88 -0.60
CA MET A 85 10.80 3.64 -0.98
C MET A 85 9.76 3.65 0.13
N ALA A 86 9.46 2.49 0.73
CA ALA A 86 8.49 2.40 1.81
C ALA A 86 8.87 3.35 2.97
N SER A 87 10.16 3.40 3.35
CA SER A 87 10.65 4.34 4.35
C SER A 87 10.53 5.81 3.93
N GLN A 88 10.81 6.14 2.67
CA GLN A 88 10.62 7.52 2.18
C GLN A 88 9.15 7.93 2.21
N ILE A 89 8.27 7.03 1.81
CA ILE A 89 6.82 7.22 1.84
C ILE A 89 6.33 7.40 3.29
N GLU A 90 6.84 6.61 4.24
CA GLU A 90 6.54 6.74 5.67
C GLU A 90 6.91 8.12 6.23
N VAL A 91 8.10 8.63 5.89
CA VAL A 91 8.52 10.00 6.26
C VAL A 91 7.58 11.05 5.68
N MET A 92 7.06 10.84 4.46
CA MET A 92 6.07 11.73 3.86
C MET A 92 4.68 11.59 4.51
N PHE A 93 4.34 10.42 5.05
CA PHE A 93 3.11 10.20 5.81
C PHE A 93 3.12 10.96 7.15
N ASP A 94 4.29 11.06 7.80
CA ASP A 94 4.43 11.74 9.09
C ASP A 94 4.48 13.28 8.95
N GLN A 95 5.09 13.77 7.87
CA GLN A 95 5.04 15.18 7.51
C GLN A 95 3.64 15.52 6.95
N LYS A 96 2.75 16.13 7.76
CA LYS A 96 1.45 16.72 7.33
C LYS A 96 1.61 17.79 6.23
N THR A 97 2.12 17.41 5.07
CA THR A 97 2.53 18.32 4.01
C THR A 97 1.40 18.39 3.00
N SER A 98 0.71 19.53 3.02
CA SER A 98 -0.35 19.92 2.09
C SER A 98 0.14 20.21 0.67
N ASP A 99 1.35 19.78 0.32
CA ASP A 99 2.06 20.21 -0.88
C ASP A 99 1.91 19.18 -2.01
N ASN A 100 0.89 19.39 -2.82
CA ASN A 100 0.43 18.49 -3.89
C ASN A 100 1.51 18.16 -4.94
N SER A 101 2.46 19.08 -5.17
CA SER A 101 3.55 18.90 -6.15
C SER A 101 4.48 17.72 -5.82
N ARG A 102 4.64 17.40 -4.53
CA ARG A 102 5.48 16.28 -4.08
C ARG A 102 4.78 14.93 -4.23
N ALA A 103 3.45 14.87 -4.13
CA ALA A 103 2.69 13.64 -4.27
C ALA A 103 2.75 13.07 -5.70
N GLU A 104 2.61 13.94 -6.72
CA GLU A 104 2.70 13.55 -8.14
C GLU A 104 4.06 12.98 -8.50
N SER A 105 5.12 13.65 -8.04
CA SER A 105 6.50 13.22 -8.26
C SER A 105 6.74 11.83 -7.66
N VAL A 106 6.17 11.55 -6.49
CA VAL A 106 6.32 10.26 -5.81
C VAL A 106 5.52 9.15 -6.49
N ILE A 107 4.30 9.41 -6.96
CA ILE A 107 3.54 8.44 -7.76
C ILE A 107 4.34 8.04 -9.00
N SER A 108 4.87 9.02 -9.74
CA SER A 108 5.67 8.74 -10.93
C SER A 108 6.91 7.90 -10.62
N VAL A 109 7.61 8.17 -9.50
CA VAL A 109 8.78 7.39 -9.09
C VAL A 109 8.39 5.95 -8.73
N ILE A 110 7.29 5.75 -8.00
CA ILE A 110 6.78 4.42 -7.66
C ILE A 110 6.41 3.65 -8.93
N GLU A 111 5.67 4.27 -9.85
CA GLU A 111 5.27 3.62 -11.11
C GLU A 111 6.48 3.18 -11.94
N GLN A 112 7.47 4.07 -12.09
CA GLN A 112 8.69 3.75 -12.83
C GLN A 112 9.48 2.63 -12.19
N LEU A 113 9.54 2.59 -10.85
CA LEU A 113 10.24 1.54 -10.13
C LEU A 113 9.49 0.22 -10.21
N VAL A 114 8.18 0.18 -9.93
CA VAL A 114 7.36 -1.04 -10.08
C VAL A 114 7.51 -1.63 -11.48
N LYS A 115 7.53 -0.79 -12.53
CA LYS A 115 7.78 -1.23 -13.92
C LYS A 115 9.19 -1.79 -14.13
N ARG A 116 10.24 -1.15 -13.59
CA ARG A 116 11.62 -1.65 -13.70
C ARG A 116 11.85 -2.96 -12.94
N MET A 117 11.08 -3.16 -11.88
CA MET A 117 11.21 -4.28 -10.95
C MET A 117 10.47 -5.52 -11.43
N CYS A 118 9.42 -5.36 -12.23
CA CYS A 118 8.77 -6.46 -12.95
C CYS A 118 9.61 -6.84 -14.18
N LYS A 119 10.41 -7.90 -14.05
CA LYS A 119 11.26 -8.41 -15.14
C LYS A 119 10.54 -9.41 -16.07
N VAL A 120 9.24 -9.59 -15.87
CA VAL A 120 8.36 -10.51 -16.60
C VAL A 120 7.20 -9.77 -17.24
#